data_AF-A0A9W7YYZ6-F1
#
_entry.id   AF-A0A9W7YYZ6-F1
#
_cell.length_a   1.000
_cell.length_b   1.000
_cell.length_c   1.000
_cell.angle_alpha   90.00
_cell.angle_beta   90.00
_cell.angle_gamma   90.00
#
_symmetry.space_group_name_H-M   'P 1'
#
loop_
_entity.id
_entity.type
_entity.pdbx_description
1 polymer ?
#
loop_
_entity_poly.entity_id
_entity_poly.type
_entity_poly.pdbx_seq_one_letter_code
_entity_poly.pdbx_strand_id
1 'polypeptide(L)'
;HPHPQTSSHSHQHSHSHGKGCASGGRLPSNDNSDCEENEQEAEANALMDVVAAFLSYKTFILNGGIYRRLHDIDQLSERHRDIVSSLGTIDKIKSAEKLVRENYKFLLDLVYLSAVGEMPNPSDSSDDFKQWHKSFVESRVRAGKTIVNNSYMEKVLSTLKQFVRNWSGEGKTEREQTYGPIMQALEAEFADIAPEARGDIKVLVPGAGLGRLAFDICCHGFSCQGNEFSYFMLFASNFILNKSRVVNQHTIYPFVHQFSNVATASDQLRAVCIPDVLPNEMPYTSTADFSMSAGDFIDIYGADDQKEKWDAIVTCFFMDTANNVLAYLDTMWSAMKPGAVWINLGPLLWHFDNIEGESSIELTREEFIKVVSK
;
A
#
# COMPACT_ATOMS: atom_id res chain seq x y z
N HIS A 1 -5.19 44.87 -6.43
CA HIS A 1 -4.99 44.60 -7.87
C HIS A 1 -3.64 45.16 -8.31
N PRO A 2 -2.84 44.45 -9.12
CA PRO A 2 -3.07 43.13 -9.73
C PRO A 2 -2.05 42.04 -9.31
N HIS A 3 -2.47 40.79 -9.52
CA HIS A 3 -1.73 39.52 -9.39
C HIS A 3 -0.77 39.29 -10.58
N PRO A 4 0.26 38.43 -10.45
CA PRO A 4 0.86 37.77 -11.60
C PRO A 4 0.17 36.43 -11.88
N GLN A 5 0.01 36.18 -13.17
CA GLN A 5 -0.78 35.14 -13.81
C GLN A 5 -0.11 33.77 -13.76
N THR A 6 -0.89 32.74 -13.47
CA THR A 6 -0.54 31.34 -13.74
C THR A 6 -0.90 31.00 -15.19
N SER A 7 0.08 30.53 -15.96
CA SER A 7 -0.11 29.99 -17.30
C SER A 7 -0.62 28.55 -17.22
N SER A 8 -1.86 28.32 -17.64
CA SER A 8 -2.40 26.99 -17.88
C SER A 8 -2.03 26.54 -19.30
N HIS A 9 -1.38 25.39 -19.40
CA HIS A 9 -1.23 24.66 -20.66
C HIS A 9 -2.08 23.40 -20.59
N SER A 10 -3.06 23.31 -21.48
CA SER A 10 -3.95 22.16 -21.66
C SER A 10 -3.23 21.08 -22.48
N HIS A 11 -3.10 19.87 -21.93
CA HIS A 11 -2.65 18.69 -22.68
C HIS A 11 -3.85 17.91 -23.21
N GLN A 12 -3.77 17.50 -24.48
CA GLN A 12 -4.75 16.66 -25.15
C GLN A 12 -4.46 15.19 -24.85
N HIS A 13 -5.42 14.47 -24.30
CA HIS A 13 -5.43 13.01 -24.16
C HIS A 13 -5.81 12.35 -25.48
N SER A 14 -5.11 11.28 -25.86
CA SER A 14 -5.59 10.34 -26.88
C SER A 14 -5.22 8.91 -26.49
N HIS A 15 -6.21 8.10 -26.13
CA HIS A 15 -6.09 6.65 -26.06
C HIS A 15 -7.01 5.99 -27.08
N SER A 16 -6.44 5.11 -27.90
CA SER A 16 -7.16 4.33 -28.89
C SER A 16 -7.78 3.09 -28.24
N HIS A 17 -9.11 3.05 -28.15
CA HIS A 17 -9.83 1.79 -28.03
C HIS A 17 -10.23 1.30 -29.42
N GLY A 18 -9.69 0.13 -29.80
CA GLY A 18 -10.11 -0.58 -30.99
C GLY A 18 -11.56 -1.06 -30.88
N LYS A 19 -12.48 -0.32 -31.51
CA LYS A 19 -13.76 -0.84 -31.99
C LYS A 19 -14.03 -0.25 -33.36
N GLY A 20 -14.04 -1.11 -34.38
CA GLY A 20 -14.49 -0.74 -35.72
C GLY A 20 -15.96 -0.37 -35.70
N CYS A 21 -16.29 0.85 -36.10
CA CYS A 21 -17.62 1.21 -36.57
C CYS A 21 -17.51 2.34 -37.60
N ALA A 22 -18.31 2.23 -38.65
CA ALA A 22 -18.22 2.98 -39.89
C ALA A 22 -18.55 4.49 -39.75
N SER A 23 -17.99 5.24 -40.70
CA SER A 23 -18.20 6.65 -41.07
C SER A 23 -19.48 7.36 -40.59
N GLY A 24 -19.30 8.55 -40.01
CA GLY A 24 -20.33 9.59 -39.90
C GLY A 24 -19.81 10.80 -39.12
N GLY A 25 -19.40 11.86 -39.81
CA GLY A 25 -18.82 13.05 -39.18
C GLY A 25 -19.79 13.85 -38.32
N ARG A 26 -19.31 14.35 -37.18
CA ARG A 26 -19.82 15.52 -36.45
C ARG A 26 -18.72 16.12 -35.55
N LEU A 27 -18.78 17.44 -35.40
CA LEU A 27 -17.84 18.36 -34.74
C LEU A 27 -17.67 18.08 -33.23
N PRO A 28 -16.57 18.56 -32.59
CA PRO A 28 -16.25 18.24 -31.20
C PRO A 28 -17.08 19.10 -30.23
N SER A 29 -17.64 18.48 -29.21
CA SER A 29 -18.34 19.17 -28.12
C SER A 29 -17.98 18.53 -26.78
N ASN A 30 -17.57 19.36 -25.80
CA ASN A 30 -17.65 19.19 -24.34
C ASN A 30 -17.22 17.88 -23.62
N ASP A 31 -16.78 16.82 -24.29
CA ASP A 31 -16.57 15.51 -23.65
C ASP A 31 -15.44 15.48 -22.58
N ASN A 32 -14.48 16.41 -22.60
CA ASN A 32 -13.33 16.34 -21.67
C ASN A 32 -13.68 16.71 -20.21
N SER A 33 -14.60 17.65 -19.96
CA SER A 33 -14.94 18.04 -18.57
C SER A 33 -15.70 16.94 -17.84
N ASP A 34 -16.60 16.27 -18.55
CA ASP A 34 -17.45 15.23 -17.98
C ASP A 34 -16.64 13.96 -17.69
N CYS A 35 -15.59 13.66 -18.47
CA CYS A 35 -14.66 12.57 -18.20
C CYS A 35 -13.81 12.82 -16.95
N GLU A 36 -13.22 14.01 -16.81
CA GLU A 36 -12.40 14.38 -15.64
C GLU A 36 -13.21 14.39 -14.34
N GLU A 37 -14.45 14.92 -14.37
CA GLU A 37 -15.34 14.88 -13.20
C GLU A 37 -15.70 13.45 -12.79
N ASN A 38 -15.92 12.56 -13.76
CA ASN A 38 -16.23 11.14 -13.49
C ASN A 38 -15.02 10.38 -12.90
N GLU A 39 -13.79 10.69 -13.33
CA GLU A 39 -12.57 10.08 -12.78
C GLU A 39 -12.30 10.51 -11.34
N GLN A 40 -12.46 11.81 -11.03
CA GLN A 40 -12.33 12.33 -9.67
C GLN A 40 -13.38 11.73 -8.74
N GLU A 41 -14.62 11.56 -9.21
CA GLU A 41 -15.66 10.89 -8.45
C GLU A 41 -15.34 9.40 -8.22
N ALA A 42 -14.80 8.70 -9.22
CA ALA A 42 -14.39 7.30 -9.09
C ALA A 42 -13.24 7.15 -8.08
N GLU A 43 -12.25 8.04 -8.12
CA GLU A 43 -11.13 8.10 -7.20
C GLU A 43 -11.61 8.33 -5.74
N ALA A 44 -12.44 9.34 -5.52
CA ALA A 44 -13.04 9.62 -4.22
C ALA A 44 -13.84 8.42 -3.69
N ASN A 45 -14.55 7.72 -4.58
CA ASN A 45 -15.29 6.52 -4.22
C ASN A 45 -14.40 5.35 -3.83
N ALA A 46 -13.28 5.14 -4.53
CA ALA A 46 -12.30 4.10 -4.23
C ALA A 46 -11.62 4.36 -2.87
N LEU A 47 -11.27 5.62 -2.59
CA LEU A 47 -10.76 6.03 -1.28
C LEU A 47 -11.76 5.68 -0.17
N MET A 48 -13.04 6.04 -0.34
CA MET A 48 -14.08 5.75 0.64
C MET A 48 -14.37 4.25 0.82
N ASP A 49 -14.17 3.44 -0.23
CA ASP A 49 -14.24 1.97 -0.14
C ASP A 49 -13.13 1.41 0.76
N VAL A 50 -11.92 1.95 0.68
CA VAL A 50 -10.81 1.58 1.55
C VAL A 50 -11.05 2.02 3.01
N VAL A 51 -11.61 3.21 3.21
CA VAL A 51 -12.04 3.66 4.55
C VAL A 51 -13.07 2.68 5.13
N ALA A 52 -14.10 2.34 4.36
CA ALA A 52 -15.12 1.37 4.79
C ALA A 52 -14.51 0.01 5.13
N ALA A 53 -13.48 -0.41 4.39
CA ALA A 53 -12.76 -1.65 4.67
C ALA A 53 -12.04 -1.61 6.03
N PHE A 54 -11.26 -0.56 6.32
CA PHE A 54 -10.62 -0.41 7.63
C PHE A 54 -11.65 -0.36 8.78
N LEU A 55 -12.73 0.38 8.60
CA LEU A 55 -13.80 0.50 9.59
C LEU A 55 -14.55 -0.83 9.85
N SER A 56 -14.57 -1.72 8.87
CA SER A 56 -15.24 -3.02 8.95
C SER A 56 -14.38 -4.14 9.57
N TYR A 57 -13.07 -3.92 9.73
CA TYR A 57 -12.11 -4.93 10.23
C TYR A 57 -12.61 -5.68 11.48
N LYS A 58 -13.02 -4.94 12.52
CA LYS A 58 -13.46 -5.53 13.79
C LYS A 58 -14.66 -6.43 13.59
N THR A 59 -15.71 -5.93 12.92
CA THR A 59 -16.95 -6.69 12.72
C THR A 59 -16.68 -7.94 11.89
N PHE A 60 -15.88 -7.83 10.83
CA PHE A 60 -15.51 -8.95 9.97
C PHE A 60 -14.77 -10.05 10.73
N ILE A 61 -13.70 -9.68 11.46
CA ILE A 61 -12.85 -10.66 12.16
C ILE A 61 -13.55 -11.25 13.39
N LEU A 62 -14.34 -10.45 14.13
CA LEU A 62 -15.10 -10.98 15.27
C LEU A 62 -16.16 -11.98 14.80
N ASN A 63 -16.93 -11.67 13.75
CA ASN A 63 -18.00 -12.55 13.30
C ASN A 63 -17.47 -13.80 12.56
N GLY A 64 -16.65 -13.61 11.52
CA GLY A 64 -16.16 -14.71 10.69
C GLY A 64 -14.99 -15.50 11.31
N GLY A 65 -14.21 -14.83 12.15
CA GLY A 65 -13.04 -15.37 12.82
C GLY A 65 -13.33 -15.94 14.21
N ILE A 66 -13.84 -15.11 15.12
CA ILE A 66 -13.91 -15.44 16.55
C ILE A 66 -15.21 -16.17 16.90
N TYR A 67 -16.36 -15.52 16.72
CA TYR A 67 -17.64 -16.03 17.19
C TYR A 67 -18.08 -17.30 16.45
N ARG A 68 -17.78 -17.39 15.15
CA ARG A 68 -17.98 -18.64 14.40
C ARG A 68 -17.26 -19.82 15.05
N ARG A 69 -16.01 -19.64 15.49
CA ARG A 69 -15.22 -20.72 16.13
C ARG A 69 -15.75 -21.08 17.50
N LEU A 70 -16.19 -20.10 18.29
CA LEU A 70 -16.84 -20.37 19.58
C LEU A 70 -18.13 -21.17 19.37
N HIS A 71 -18.94 -20.78 18.37
CA HIS A 71 -20.14 -21.51 18.01
C HIS A 71 -19.84 -22.96 17.56
N ASP A 72 -18.84 -23.16 16.71
CA ASP A 72 -18.40 -24.49 16.26
C ASP A 72 -17.98 -25.38 17.45
N ILE A 73 -17.33 -24.79 18.47
CA ILE A 73 -16.97 -25.49 19.72
C ILE A 73 -18.22 -25.89 20.51
N ASP A 74 -19.23 -25.01 20.60
CA ASP A 74 -20.47 -25.31 21.33
C ASP A 74 -21.22 -26.52 20.73
N GLN A 75 -21.10 -26.72 19.41
CA GLN A 75 -21.70 -27.86 18.69
C GLN A 75 -20.95 -29.19 18.88
N LEU A 76 -19.77 -29.20 19.52
CA LEU A 76 -19.04 -30.44 19.78
C LEU A 76 -19.78 -31.33 20.81
N SER A 77 -19.45 -32.62 20.84
CA SER A 77 -19.90 -33.50 21.93
C SER A 77 -19.36 -33.01 23.28
N GLU A 78 -20.03 -33.35 24.39
CA GLU A 78 -19.61 -32.97 25.74
C GLU A 78 -18.14 -33.35 26.01
N ARG A 79 -17.78 -34.60 25.71
CA ARG A 79 -16.40 -35.09 25.79
C ARG A 79 -15.40 -34.23 25.00
N HIS A 80 -15.76 -33.81 23.79
CA HIS A 80 -14.86 -32.98 22.96
C HIS A 80 -14.79 -31.54 23.47
N ARG A 81 -15.88 -30.96 23.98
CA ARG A 81 -15.86 -29.65 24.63
C ARG A 81 -14.97 -29.65 25.87
N ASP A 82 -15.03 -30.70 26.69
CA ASP A 82 -14.16 -30.83 27.87
C ASP A 82 -12.67 -30.86 27.47
N ILE A 83 -12.33 -31.60 26.41
CA ILE A 83 -10.96 -31.62 25.86
C ILE A 83 -10.56 -30.21 25.42
N VAL A 84 -11.35 -29.54 24.58
CA VAL A 84 -11.07 -28.20 24.06
C VAL A 84 -10.91 -27.17 25.18
N SER A 85 -11.75 -27.26 26.21
CA SER A 85 -11.70 -26.42 27.41
C SER A 85 -10.43 -26.68 28.21
N SER A 86 -10.09 -27.94 28.47
CA SER A 86 -8.88 -28.33 29.21
C SER A 86 -7.57 -27.89 28.53
N LEU A 87 -7.59 -27.72 27.20
CA LEU A 87 -6.45 -27.22 26.41
C LEU A 87 -6.29 -25.69 26.48
N GLY A 88 -7.24 -24.97 27.09
CA GLY A 88 -7.24 -23.50 27.11
C GLY A 88 -7.62 -22.87 25.76
N THR A 89 -8.21 -23.63 24.84
CA THR A 89 -8.55 -23.14 23.49
C THR A 89 -9.56 -22.01 23.52
N ILE A 90 -10.57 -22.11 24.39
CA ILE A 90 -11.62 -21.09 24.56
C ILE A 90 -10.98 -19.80 25.09
N ASP A 91 -10.09 -19.89 26.07
CA ASP A 91 -9.41 -18.73 26.63
C ASP A 91 -8.50 -18.05 25.59
N LYS A 92 -7.78 -18.84 24.79
CA LYS A 92 -7.01 -18.32 23.65
C LYS A 92 -7.91 -17.55 22.66
N ILE A 93 -9.07 -18.09 22.31
CA ILE A 93 -10.01 -17.43 21.38
C ILE A 93 -10.56 -16.13 21.99
N LYS A 94 -10.88 -16.12 23.29
CA LYS A 94 -11.29 -14.90 24.02
C LYS A 94 -10.17 -13.87 24.10
N SER A 95 -8.93 -14.31 24.26
CA SER A 95 -7.76 -13.42 24.18
C SER A 95 -7.61 -12.83 22.78
N ALA A 96 -7.77 -13.63 21.72
CA ALA A 96 -7.78 -13.13 20.35
C ALA A 96 -8.88 -12.08 20.12
N GLU A 97 -10.08 -12.27 20.69
CA GLU A 97 -11.17 -11.28 20.63
C GLU A 97 -10.72 -9.90 21.17
N LYS A 98 -10.04 -9.87 22.31
CA LYS A 98 -9.53 -8.64 22.91
C LYS A 98 -8.48 -7.98 22.01
N LEU A 99 -7.54 -8.76 21.49
CA LEU A 99 -6.46 -8.25 20.64
C LEU A 99 -6.96 -7.74 19.27
N VAL A 100 -8.02 -8.34 18.71
CA VAL A 100 -8.72 -7.80 17.53
C VAL A 100 -9.28 -6.41 17.81
N ARG A 101 -9.78 -6.15 19.02
CA ARG A 101 -10.27 -4.82 19.40
C ARG A 101 -9.13 -3.82 19.55
N GLU A 102 -7.97 -4.24 20.03
CA GLU A 102 -6.77 -3.37 20.06
C GLU A 102 -6.27 -3.01 18.65
N ASN A 103 -6.20 -3.99 17.74
CA ASN A 103 -5.91 -3.68 16.33
C ASN A 103 -6.91 -2.70 15.73
N TYR A 104 -8.19 -2.83 16.07
CA TYR A 104 -9.19 -1.92 15.54
C TYR A 104 -8.97 -0.48 16.02
N LYS A 105 -8.55 -0.27 17.27
CA LYS A 105 -8.18 1.08 17.75
C LYS A 105 -7.04 1.67 16.92
N PHE A 106 -5.99 0.87 16.68
CA PHE A 106 -4.89 1.29 15.81
C PHE A 106 -5.36 1.67 14.40
N LEU A 107 -6.23 0.85 13.78
CA LEU A 107 -6.76 1.13 12.44
C LEU A 107 -7.66 2.37 12.41
N LEU A 108 -8.41 2.64 13.49
CA LEU A 108 -9.19 3.86 13.65
C LEU A 108 -8.30 5.10 13.68
N ASP A 109 -7.22 5.06 14.46
CA ASP A 109 -6.24 6.16 14.53
C ASP A 109 -5.56 6.37 13.17
N LEU A 110 -5.23 5.28 12.47
CA LEU A 110 -4.64 5.32 11.12
C LEU A 110 -5.54 6.06 10.13
N VAL A 111 -6.83 5.70 10.09
CA VAL A 111 -7.81 6.35 9.20
C VAL A 111 -8.04 7.81 9.59
N TYR A 112 -8.18 8.08 10.89
CA TYR A 112 -8.38 9.44 11.42
C TYR A 112 -7.23 10.38 11.06
N LEU A 113 -6.00 9.97 11.35
CA LEU A 113 -4.82 10.79 11.16
C LEU A 113 -4.39 10.91 9.69
N SER A 114 -4.89 10.02 8.82
CA SER A 114 -4.73 10.10 7.38
C SER A 114 -5.68 11.10 6.70
N ALA A 115 -6.38 11.92 7.49
CA ALA A 115 -7.19 13.05 7.04
C ALA A 115 -8.33 12.66 6.08
N VAL A 116 -9.05 11.58 6.40
CA VAL A 116 -10.40 11.37 5.84
C VAL A 116 -11.28 12.47 6.43
N GLY A 117 -11.32 13.60 5.74
CA GLY A 117 -12.02 14.81 6.15
C GLY A 117 -13.45 14.45 6.52
N GLU A 118 -13.85 14.87 7.72
CA GLU A 118 -15.14 14.60 8.40
C GLU A 118 -15.18 13.45 9.40
N MET A 119 -14.21 12.52 9.47
CA MET A 119 -14.26 11.49 10.51
C MET A 119 -13.97 12.09 11.90
N PRO A 120 -14.91 12.02 12.88
CA PRO A 120 -14.66 12.50 14.24
C PRO A 120 -13.55 11.67 14.89
N ASN A 121 -12.74 12.30 15.75
CA ASN A 121 -11.74 11.59 16.53
C ASN A 121 -12.42 10.53 17.41
N PRO A 122 -12.16 9.23 17.19
CA PRO A 122 -12.78 8.16 17.97
C PRO A 122 -12.45 8.23 19.47
N SER A 123 -11.35 8.91 19.83
CA SER A 123 -10.90 9.09 21.20
C SER A 123 -11.55 10.28 21.93
N ASP A 124 -12.00 11.31 21.20
CA ASP A 124 -12.54 12.54 21.81
C ASP A 124 -14.04 12.40 22.15
N SER A 125 -14.83 11.80 21.25
CA SER A 125 -16.27 11.61 21.44
C SER A 125 -16.75 10.30 20.81
N SER A 126 -16.98 9.30 21.64
CA SER A 126 -17.44 7.99 21.18
C SER A 126 -18.81 8.05 20.51
N ASP A 127 -19.69 8.99 20.91
CA ASP A 127 -21.05 9.06 20.38
C ASP A 127 -21.10 9.78 19.04
N ASP A 128 -20.30 10.84 18.86
CA ASP A 128 -20.17 11.51 17.55
C ASP A 128 -19.57 10.56 16.52
N PHE A 129 -18.53 9.80 16.89
CA PHE A 129 -17.97 8.78 16.01
C PHE A 129 -19.00 7.71 15.66
N LYS A 130 -19.79 7.20 16.61
CA LYS A 130 -20.84 6.20 16.32
C LYS A 130 -21.90 6.75 15.37
N GLN A 131 -22.33 8.00 15.58
CA GLN A 131 -23.34 8.63 14.74
C GLN A 131 -22.81 8.85 13.32
N TRP A 132 -21.59 9.36 13.19
CA TRP A 132 -20.91 9.51 11.90
C TRP A 132 -20.72 8.17 11.22
N HIS A 133 -20.19 7.16 11.91
CA HIS A 133 -19.95 5.83 11.35
C HIS A 133 -21.24 5.19 10.84
N LYS A 134 -22.35 5.35 11.58
CA LYS A 134 -23.67 4.90 11.13
C LYS A 134 -24.10 5.61 9.84
N SER A 135 -24.01 6.94 9.81
CA SER A 135 -24.35 7.75 8.63
C SER A 135 -23.49 7.38 7.41
N PHE A 136 -22.19 7.20 7.62
CA PHE A 136 -21.22 6.78 6.62
C PHE A 136 -21.58 5.41 6.04
N VAL A 137 -21.82 4.40 6.88
CA VAL A 137 -22.23 3.07 6.40
C VAL A 137 -23.56 3.14 5.64
N GLU A 138 -24.55 3.88 6.13
CA GLU A 138 -25.83 4.05 5.46
C GLU A 138 -25.69 4.75 4.10
N SER A 139 -24.79 5.72 3.94
CA SER A 139 -24.55 6.41 2.66
C SER A 139 -23.94 5.45 1.63
N ARG A 140 -22.98 4.64 2.04
CA ARG A 140 -22.35 3.61 1.19
C ARG A 140 -23.37 2.55 0.75
N VAL A 141 -24.24 2.08 1.66
CA VAL A 141 -25.32 1.13 1.31
C VAL A 141 -26.31 1.75 0.32
N ARG A 142 -26.72 3.03 0.53
CA ARG A 142 -27.60 3.73 -0.43
C ARG A 142 -26.97 3.87 -1.82
N ALA A 143 -25.65 3.98 -1.90
CA ALA A 143 -24.89 3.99 -3.14
C ALA A 143 -24.66 2.58 -3.74
N GLY A 144 -25.29 1.53 -3.21
CA GLY A 144 -25.14 0.16 -3.68
C GLY A 144 -23.77 -0.47 -3.42
N LYS A 145 -22.95 0.15 -2.56
CA LYS A 145 -21.59 -0.33 -2.26
C LYS A 145 -21.63 -1.47 -1.24
N THR A 146 -20.80 -2.47 -1.46
CA THR A 146 -20.61 -3.57 -0.50
C THR A 146 -19.64 -3.12 0.59
N ILE A 147 -20.15 -2.96 1.81
CA ILE A 147 -19.36 -2.48 2.97
C ILE A 147 -18.25 -3.46 3.36
N VAL A 148 -18.49 -4.76 3.14
CA VAL A 148 -17.59 -5.84 3.55
C VAL A 148 -17.37 -6.77 2.36
N ASN A 149 -16.26 -6.55 1.67
CA ASN A 149 -15.76 -7.45 0.63
C ASN A 149 -14.56 -8.23 1.18
N ASN A 150 -14.55 -9.57 1.00
CA ASN A 150 -13.44 -10.42 1.42
C ASN A 150 -12.09 -9.95 0.84
N SER A 151 -12.06 -9.55 -0.44
CA SER A 151 -10.86 -9.02 -1.10
C SER A 151 -10.31 -7.78 -0.38
N TYR A 152 -11.18 -6.85 0.03
CA TYR A 152 -10.74 -5.67 0.79
C TYR A 152 -10.27 -6.03 2.20
N MET A 153 -10.93 -6.98 2.87
CA MET A 153 -10.48 -7.44 4.17
C MET A 153 -9.09 -8.09 4.08
N GLU A 154 -8.83 -8.91 3.05
CA GLU A 154 -7.51 -9.47 2.79
C GLU A 154 -6.44 -8.38 2.63
N LYS A 155 -6.76 -7.27 1.96
CA LYS A 155 -5.87 -6.10 1.87
C LYS A 155 -5.63 -5.41 3.22
N VAL A 156 -6.66 -5.25 4.07
CA VAL A 156 -6.48 -4.73 5.44
C VAL A 156 -5.56 -5.64 6.27
N LEU A 157 -5.78 -6.96 6.19
CA LEU A 157 -4.95 -7.94 6.90
C LEU A 157 -3.51 -7.97 6.39
N SER A 158 -3.32 -7.85 5.07
CA SER A 158 -2.02 -7.71 4.44
C SER A 158 -1.31 -6.43 4.90
N THR A 159 -2.03 -5.32 5.02
CA THR A 159 -1.49 -4.04 5.51
C THR A 159 -0.91 -4.15 6.92
N LEU A 160 -1.62 -4.85 7.83
CA LEU A 160 -1.09 -5.13 9.18
C LEU A 160 0.23 -5.92 9.14
N LYS A 161 0.35 -6.88 8.21
CA LYS A 161 1.60 -7.65 8.02
C LYS A 161 2.69 -6.80 7.38
N GLN A 162 2.34 -5.87 6.48
CA GLN A 162 3.31 -4.96 5.87
C GLN A 162 3.96 -4.03 6.90
N PHE A 163 3.25 -3.62 7.95
CA PHE A 163 3.85 -2.91 9.08
C PHE A 163 4.96 -3.72 9.75
N VAL A 164 4.78 -5.05 9.89
CA VAL A 164 5.81 -5.94 10.45
C VAL A 164 7.05 -5.91 9.56
N ARG A 165 6.90 -6.18 8.26
CA ARG A 165 8.01 -6.19 7.30
C ARG A 165 8.76 -4.85 7.30
N ASN A 166 8.04 -3.74 7.19
CA ASN A 166 8.63 -2.44 6.87
C ASN A 166 9.07 -1.63 8.10
N TRP A 167 8.39 -1.76 9.24
CA TRP A 167 8.54 -0.81 10.34
C TRP A 167 8.64 -1.47 11.72
N SER A 168 8.91 -2.76 11.79
CA SER A 168 9.14 -3.44 13.07
C SER A 168 10.56 -4.01 13.15
N GLY A 169 11.02 -4.23 14.39
CA GLY A 169 12.26 -4.96 14.64
C GLY A 169 12.18 -6.42 14.17
N GLU A 170 10.99 -7.06 14.25
CA GLU A 170 10.78 -8.42 13.75
C GLU A 170 11.02 -8.54 12.23
N GLY A 171 10.69 -7.50 11.47
CA GLY A 171 10.88 -7.47 10.01
C GLY A 171 12.34 -7.25 9.57
N LYS A 172 13.27 -6.96 10.49
CA LYS A 172 14.64 -6.56 10.16
C LYS A 172 15.36 -7.59 9.31
N THR A 173 15.34 -8.86 9.70
CA THR A 173 15.99 -9.95 8.94
C THR A 173 15.45 -10.07 7.52
N GLU A 174 14.14 -9.92 7.34
CA GLU A 174 13.50 -9.97 6.03
C GLU A 174 13.96 -8.78 5.16
N ARG A 175 14.01 -7.58 5.74
CA ARG A 175 14.54 -6.39 5.06
C ARG A 175 16.02 -6.54 4.72
N GLU A 176 16.86 -7.10 5.58
CA GLU A 176 18.28 -7.32 5.27
C GLU A 176 18.45 -8.28 4.09
N GLN A 177 17.59 -9.29 3.95
CA GLN A 177 17.64 -10.23 2.83
C GLN A 177 17.10 -9.64 1.51
N THR A 178 16.21 -8.65 1.56
CA THR A 178 15.64 -8.02 0.36
C THR A 178 16.22 -6.64 0.05
N TYR A 179 16.17 -5.70 1.00
CA TYR A 179 16.67 -4.33 0.81
C TYR A 179 18.19 -4.27 0.90
N GLY A 180 18.84 -5.15 1.67
CA GLY A 180 20.30 -5.20 1.79
C GLY A 180 21.03 -5.31 0.44
N PRO A 181 20.73 -6.31 -0.40
CA PRO A 181 21.33 -6.44 -1.73
C PRO A 181 21.05 -5.26 -2.66
N ILE A 182 19.85 -4.67 -2.58
CA ILE A 182 19.47 -3.48 -3.36
C ILE A 182 20.35 -2.29 -2.96
N MET A 183 20.46 -2.02 -1.65
CA MET A 183 21.26 -0.93 -1.12
C MET A 183 22.73 -1.10 -1.47
N GLN A 184 23.28 -2.32 -1.35
CA GLN A 184 24.66 -2.60 -1.73
C GLN A 184 24.91 -2.33 -3.22
N ALA A 185 23.99 -2.71 -4.10
CA ALA A 185 24.11 -2.43 -5.53
C ALA A 185 24.06 -0.92 -5.82
N LEU A 186 23.14 -0.20 -5.19
CA LEU A 186 22.99 1.25 -5.36
C LEU A 186 24.23 2.01 -4.85
N GLU A 187 24.76 1.64 -3.69
CA GLU A 187 25.97 2.25 -3.14
C GLU A 187 27.21 1.94 -3.96
N ALA A 188 27.30 0.74 -4.55
CA ALA A 188 28.40 0.36 -5.43
C ALA A 188 28.39 1.15 -6.74
N GLU A 189 27.21 1.38 -7.32
CA GLU A 189 27.06 2.19 -8.55
C GLU A 189 27.53 3.62 -8.32
N PHE A 190 27.19 4.21 -7.17
CA PHE A 190 27.53 5.59 -6.82
C PHE A 190 28.65 5.68 -5.77
N ALA A 191 29.60 4.73 -5.80
CA ALA A 191 30.67 4.63 -4.81
C ALA A 191 31.65 5.82 -4.86
N ASP A 192 31.84 6.41 -6.04
CA ASP A 192 32.71 7.57 -6.25
C ASP A 192 32.09 8.89 -5.74
N ILE A 193 30.81 8.88 -5.34
CA ILE A 193 30.09 10.04 -4.84
C ILE A 193 29.98 9.93 -3.31
N ALA A 194 30.56 10.91 -2.62
CA ALA A 194 30.47 11.01 -1.16
C ALA A 194 28.99 11.14 -0.72
N PRO A 195 28.57 10.53 0.41
CA PRO A 195 27.18 10.54 0.86
C PRO A 195 26.52 11.92 0.92
N GLU A 196 27.27 12.96 1.32
CA GLU A 196 26.78 14.33 1.42
C GLU A 196 26.47 14.96 0.05
N ALA A 197 27.07 14.44 -1.02
CA ALA A 197 26.85 14.87 -2.40
C ALA A 197 25.86 13.98 -3.16
N ARG A 198 25.41 12.86 -2.57
CA ARG A 198 24.43 11.95 -3.21
C ARG A 198 23.04 12.54 -3.34
N GLY A 199 22.76 13.68 -2.71
CA GLY A 199 21.48 14.38 -2.79
C GLY A 199 21.05 14.73 -4.23
N ASP A 200 22.01 14.93 -5.13
CA ASP A 200 21.73 15.21 -6.55
C ASP A 200 21.31 13.97 -7.35
N ILE A 201 21.51 12.76 -6.80
CA ILE A 201 21.14 11.48 -7.41
C ILE A 201 19.69 11.17 -7.08
N LYS A 202 18.84 11.15 -8.10
CA LYS A 202 17.40 10.92 -7.98
C LYS A 202 17.05 9.45 -8.19
N VAL A 203 16.52 8.83 -7.15
CA VAL A 203 16.11 7.43 -7.12
C VAL A 203 14.59 7.32 -7.09
N LEU A 204 14.01 6.54 -8.01
CA LEU A 204 12.60 6.21 -8.02
C LEU A 204 12.37 4.80 -7.48
N VAL A 205 11.39 4.64 -6.59
CA VAL A 205 10.97 3.34 -6.05
C VAL A 205 9.49 3.10 -6.38
N PRO A 206 9.17 2.46 -7.53
CA PRO A 206 7.80 2.04 -7.84
C PRO A 206 7.31 0.95 -6.88
N GLY A 207 6.02 0.99 -6.53
CA GLY A 207 5.43 0.04 -5.58
C GLY A 207 6.06 0.11 -4.20
N ALA A 208 6.26 1.32 -3.68
CA ALA A 208 7.00 1.57 -2.44
C ALA A 208 6.28 1.04 -1.18
N GLY A 209 5.01 0.66 -1.25
CA GLY A 209 4.26 0.12 -0.13
C GLY A 209 4.22 1.09 1.05
N LEU A 210 4.82 0.70 2.18
CA LEU A 210 4.89 1.57 3.36
C LEU A 210 6.08 2.54 3.36
N GLY A 211 6.84 2.62 2.26
CA GLY A 211 7.89 3.62 2.04
C GLY A 211 9.23 3.32 2.71
N ARG A 212 9.41 2.15 3.35
CA ARG A 212 10.64 1.84 4.09
C ARG A 212 11.90 1.83 3.22
N LEU A 213 11.84 1.20 2.04
CA LEU A 213 13.00 1.14 1.14
C LEU A 213 13.38 2.54 0.65
N ALA A 214 12.40 3.36 0.25
CA ALA A 214 12.65 4.74 -0.16
C ALA A 214 13.24 5.59 0.98
N PHE A 215 12.74 5.41 2.21
CA PHE A 215 13.31 6.02 3.41
C PHE A 215 14.76 5.55 3.66
N ASP A 216 15.05 4.25 3.57
CA ASP A 216 16.39 3.70 3.77
C ASP A 216 17.35 4.24 2.69
N ILE A 217 16.91 4.40 1.44
CA ILE A 217 17.70 5.04 0.36
C ILE A 217 18.06 6.49 0.73
N CYS A 218 17.10 7.28 1.24
CA CYS A 218 17.37 8.63 1.73
C CYS A 218 18.31 8.68 2.93
N CYS A 219 18.25 7.68 3.81
CA CYS A 219 19.19 7.56 4.93
C CYS A 219 20.64 7.34 4.48
N HIS A 220 20.87 6.94 3.23
CA HIS A 220 22.19 6.75 2.62
C HIS A 220 22.62 7.92 1.71
N GLY A 221 21.90 9.04 1.76
CA GLY A 221 22.26 10.32 1.15
C GLY A 221 21.61 10.60 -0.21
N PHE A 222 20.87 9.65 -0.77
CA PHE A 222 20.22 9.80 -2.07
C PHE A 222 18.87 10.52 -1.97
N SER A 223 18.51 11.34 -2.96
CA SER A 223 17.14 11.84 -3.07
C SER A 223 16.24 10.72 -3.61
N CYS A 224 15.15 10.39 -2.90
CA CYS A 224 14.29 9.27 -3.25
C CYS A 224 12.82 9.68 -3.29
N GLN A 225 12.13 9.21 -4.34
CA GLN A 225 10.68 9.24 -4.41
C GLN A 225 10.15 7.81 -4.44
N GLY A 226 9.28 7.47 -3.49
CA GLY A 226 8.46 6.27 -3.59
C GLY A 226 7.18 6.56 -4.39
N ASN A 227 6.69 5.58 -5.15
CA ASN A 227 5.39 5.63 -5.80
C ASN A 227 4.51 4.48 -5.30
N GLU A 228 3.24 4.78 -5.02
CA GLU A 228 2.27 3.78 -4.59
C GLU A 228 0.87 4.14 -5.09
N PHE A 229 0.10 3.13 -5.50
CA PHE A 229 -1.25 3.29 -6.03
C PHE A 229 -2.33 2.88 -5.03
N SER A 230 -2.06 1.89 -4.18
CA SER A 230 -3.04 1.33 -3.25
C SER A 230 -3.34 2.29 -2.09
N TYR A 231 -4.59 2.76 -1.97
CA TYR A 231 -5.01 3.56 -0.80
C TYR A 231 -4.77 2.87 0.54
N PHE A 232 -4.76 1.53 0.59
CA PHE A 232 -4.40 0.79 1.82
C PHE A 232 -2.97 1.09 2.25
N MET A 233 -2.03 1.09 1.29
CA MET A 233 -0.63 1.39 1.52
C MET A 233 -0.39 2.89 1.68
N LEU A 234 -1.09 3.75 0.95
CA LEU A 234 -0.98 5.21 1.06
C LEU A 234 -1.43 5.71 2.45
N PHE A 235 -2.55 5.21 2.99
CA PHE A 235 -2.95 5.56 4.35
C PHE A 235 -1.95 5.06 5.39
N ALA A 236 -1.50 3.81 5.25
CA ALA A 236 -0.55 3.22 6.18
C ALA A 236 0.84 3.88 6.13
N SER A 237 1.34 4.24 4.94
CA SER A 237 2.60 4.96 4.74
C SER A 237 2.50 6.38 5.27
N ASN A 238 1.44 7.13 4.95
CA ASN A 238 1.24 8.48 5.47
C ASN A 238 1.17 8.48 7.01
N PHE A 239 0.48 7.51 7.61
CA PHE A 239 0.43 7.36 9.06
C PHE A 239 1.82 7.17 9.67
N ILE A 240 2.58 6.18 9.19
CA ILE A 240 3.86 5.83 9.82
C ILE A 240 4.95 6.86 9.54
N LEU A 241 4.97 7.44 8.34
CA LEU A 241 5.94 8.44 7.91
C LEU A 241 5.71 9.79 8.58
N ASN A 242 4.45 10.21 8.74
CA ASN A 242 4.13 11.60 9.11
C ASN A 242 3.51 11.75 10.49
N LYS A 243 2.98 10.68 11.11
CA LYS A 243 2.17 10.77 12.34
C LYS A 243 2.80 10.07 13.55
N SER A 244 3.73 9.15 13.35
CA SER A 244 4.52 8.59 14.45
C SER A 244 5.57 9.59 14.95
N ARG A 245 5.83 9.55 16.26
CA ARG A 245 6.68 10.52 16.99
C ARG A 245 7.69 9.86 17.92
N VAL A 246 7.44 8.60 18.31
CA VAL A 246 8.31 7.85 19.21
C VAL A 246 8.57 6.46 18.61
N VAL A 247 9.80 5.96 18.73
CA VAL A 247 10.12 4.56 18.39
C VAL A 247 9.26 3.63 19.23
N ASN A 248 8.71 2.58 18.62
CA ASN A 248 7.81 1.60 19.24
C ASN A 248 6.54 2.22 19.85
N GLN A 249 6.07 3.37 19.32
CA GLN A 249 4.88 4.05 19.82
C GLN A 249 3.60 3.21 19.71
N HIS A 250 3.46 2.40 18.67
CA HIS A 250 2.25 1.64 18.39
C HIS A 250 2.49 0.15 18.57
N THR A 251 1.52 -0.53 19.19
CA THR A 251 1.50 -1.99 19.32
C THR A 251 0.37 -2.56 18.48
N ILE A 252 0.70 -3.50 17.59
CA ILE A 252 -0.24 -4.22 16.73
C ILE A 252 -0.16 -5.73 16.97
N TYR A 253 -1.21 -6.44 16.56
CA TYR A 253 -1.35 -7.90 16.67
C TYR A 253 -1.62 -8.51 15.28
N PRO A 254 -0.62 -8.50 14.38
CA PRO A 254 -0.80 -8.77 12.96
C PRO A 254 -1.15 -10.23 12.66
N PHE A 255 -1.00 -11.16 13.61
CA PHE A 255 -1.26 -12.59 13.42
C PHE A 255 -2.50 -13.10 14.15
N VAL A 256 -3.21 -12.23 14.89
CA VAL A 256 -4.34 -12.63 15.76
C VAL A 256 -5.46 -13.36 15.00
N HIS A 257 -5.64 -13.03 13.73
CA HIS A 257 -6.68 -13.59 12.86
C HIS A 257 -6.25 -14.91 12.17
N GLN A 258 -4.97 -15.31 12.27
CA GLN A 258 -4.45 -16.52 11.65
C GLN A 258 -4.62 -17.71 12.60
N PHE A 259 -5.40 -18.70 12.18
CA PHE A 259 -5.63 -19.95 12.94
C PHE A 259 -5.02 -21.18 12.28
N SER A 260 -4.50 -21.04 11.05
CA SER A 260 -3.83 -22.10 10.30
C SER A 260 -2.32 -21.94 10.39
N ASN A 261 -1.60 -23.06 10.46
CA ASN A 261 -0.13 -23.10 10.57
C ASN A 261 0.42 -22.26 11.74
N VAL A 262 -0.24 -22.35 12.90
CA VAL A 262 0.19 -21.70 14.13
C VAL A 262 0.75 -22.78 15.06
N ALA A 263 2.03 -22.68 15.41
CA ALA A 263 2.68 -23.65 16.29
C ALA A 263 2.24 -23.47 17.76
N THR A 264 2.18 -22.22 18.24
CA THR A 264 1.80 -21.93 19.63
C THR A 264 0.78 -20.79 19.74
N ALA A 265 0.02 -20.76 20.83
CA ALA A 265 -0.91 -19.66 21.11
C ALA A 265 -0.17 -18.31 21.23
N SER A 266 1.06 -18.31 21.77
CA SER A 266 1.90 -17.12 21.81
C SER A 266 2.25 -16.60 20.42
N ASP A 267 2.51 -17.49 19.45
CA ASP A 267 2.80 -17.05 18.06
C ASP A 267 1.61 -16.30 17.45
N GLN A 268 0.38 -16.77 17.70
CA GLN A 268 -0.83 -16.12 17.20
C GLN A 268 -1.11 -14.78 17.90
N LEU A 269 -0.91 -14.72 19.21
CA LEU A 269 -1.34 -13.60 20.05
C LEU A 269 -0.24 -12.56 20.29
N ARG A 270 0.96 -12.75 19.73
CA ARG A 270 2.10 -11.85 19.99
C ARG A 270 1.84 -10.42 19.51
N ALA A 271 2.34 -9.49 20.31
CA ALA A 271 2.40 -8.07 20.01
C ALA A 271 3.63 -7.76 19.13
N VAL A 272 3.48 -6.82 18.21
CA VAL A 272 4.57 -6.25 17.41
C VAL A 272 4.55 -4.74 17.57
N CYS A 273 5.71 -4.15 17.89
CA CYS A 273 5.85 -2.70 18.06
C CYS A 273 6.39 -2.02 16.80
N ILE A 274 5.85 -0.85 16.48
CA ILE A 274 6.21 -0.02 15.33
C ILE A 274 6.13 1.49 15.69
N PRO A 275 6.86 2.38 14.98
CA PRO A 275 7.96 2.05 14.07
C PRO A 275 9.25 1.71 14.84
N ASP A 276 10.14 0.91 14.26
CA ASP A 276 11.44 0.54 14.85
C ASP A 276 12.51 1.64 14.71
N VAL A 277 12.29 2.58 13.78
CA VAL A 277 13.09 3.80 13.56
C VAL A 277 12.14 4.95 13.23
N LEU A 278 12.53 6.20 13.51
CA LEU A 278 11.67 7.35 13.23
C LEU A 278 11.96 7.97 11.86
N PRO A 279 10.94 8.14 10.99
CA PRO A 279 11.11 8.73 9.66
C PRO A 279 11.65 10.17 9.65
N ASN A 280 11.44 10.92 10.73
CA ASN A 280 11.90 12.31 10.85
C ASN A 280 13.35 12.45 11.36
N GLU A 281 14.04 11.34 11.65
CA GLU A 281 15.43 11.33 12.13
C GLU A 281 16.44 11.04 11.00
N MET A 282 16.07 11.27 9.72
CA MET A 282 16.96 11.04 8.59
C MET A 282 18.21 11.94 8.63
N PRO A 283 19.41 11.38 8.41
CA PRO A 283 20.67 12.12 8.54
C PRO A 283 20.90 13.19 7.47
N TYR A 284 20.46 12.95 6.23
CA TYR A 284 20.77 13.78 5.07
C TYR A 284 19.65 14.74 4.66
N THR A 285 18.77 15.14 5.58
CA THR A 285 17.60 16.00 5.28
C THR A 285 17.94 17.38 4.70
N SER A 286 19.19 17.85 4.84
CA SER A 286 19.65 19.10 4.24
C SER A 286 20.09 18.98 2.77
N THR A 287 20.30 17.75 2.28
CA THR A 287 20.86 17.48 0.95
C THR A 287 20.00 16.52 0.12
N ALA A 288 19.27 15.61 0.77
CA ALA A 288 18.46 14.59 0.13
C ALA A 288 16.96 14.83 0.37
N ASP A 289 16.19 14.74 -0.71
CA ASP A 289 14.74 14.86 -0.68
C ASP A 289 14.08 13.47 -0.53
N PHE A 290 13.14 13.35 0.40
CA PHE A 290 12.28 12.16 0.52
C PHE A 290 10.83 12.53 0.22
N SER A 291 10.21 11.83 -0.73
CA SER A 291 8.81 12.03 -1.10
C SER A 291 8.09 10.74 -1.44
N MET A 292 6.76 10.78 -1.39
CA MET A 292 5.87 9.70 -1.85
C MET A 292 4.88 10.29 -2.85
N SER A 293 4.71 9.62 -3.99
CA SER A 293 3.73 9.95 -5.03
C SER A 293 2.59 8.93 -5.03
N ALA A 294 1.35 9.42 -5.10
CA ALA A 294 0.14 8.61 -5.10
C ALA A 294 -0.43 8.50 -6.51
N GLY A 295 -0.61 7.27 -7.00
CA GLY A 295 -1.24 6.98 -8.30
C GLY A 295 -0.51 5.89 -9.09
N ASP A 296 -1.04 5.57 -10.27
CA ASP A 296 -0.50 4.51 -11.11
C ASP A 296 0.91 4.86 -11.64
N PHE A 297 1.79 3.86 -11.65
CA PHE A 297 3.18 4.03 -12.06
C PHE A 297 3.31 4.45 -13.53
N ILE A 298 2.55 3.82 -14.43
CA ILE A 298 2.62 4.12 -15.86
C ILE A 298 2.08 5.52 -16.11
N ASP A 299 0.95 5.86 -15.49
CA ASP A 299 0.31 7.16 -15.70
C ASP A 299 1.17 8.33 -15.22
N ILE A 300 1.79 8.19 -14.04
CA ILE A 300 2.64 9.23 -13.48
C ILE A 300 3.97 9.31 -14.23
N TYR A 301 4.69 8.20 -14.36
CA TYR A 301 6.08 8.21 -14.83
C TYR A 301 6.23 8.00 -16.34
N GLY A 302 5.14 7.69 -17.04
CA GLY A 302 5.06 7.71 -18.50
C GLY A 302 4.81 9.11 -19.08
N ALA A 303 4.48 10.09 -18.24
CA ALA A 303 4.26 11.47 -18.66
C ALA A 303 5.53 12.09 -19.26
N ASP A 304 5.35 13.00 -20.23
CA ASP A 304 6.45 13.64 -20.96
C ASP A 304 7.40 14.40 -20.03
N ASP A 305 6.89 14.98 -18.95
CA ASP A 305 7.73 15.69 -18.01
C ASP A 305 8.62 14.73 -17.23
N GLN A 306 8.28 13.44 -17.07
CA GLN A 306 9.07 12.45 -16.32
C GLN A 306 10.24 11.85 -17.13
N LYS A 307 10.34 12.17 -18.42
CA LYS A 307 11.40 11.67 -19.31
C LYS A 307 12.80 12.05 -18.82
N GLU A 308 13.70 11.08 -18.84
CA GLU A 308 15.12 11.25 -18.49
C GLU A 308 15.35 12.03 -17.18
N LYS A 309 14.54 11.77 -16.15
CA LYS A 309 14.62 12.46 -14.84
C LYS A 309 15.39 11.69 -13.78
N TRP A 310 15.44 10.36 -13.88
CA TRP A 310 15.87 9.49 -12.78
C TRP A 310 17.25 8.89 -13.04
N ASP A 311 18.13 8.99 -12.05
CA ASP A 311 19.49 8.44 -12.07
C ASP A 311 19.50 6.95 -11.71
N ALA A 312 18.51 6.52 -10.93
CA ALA A 312 18.26 5.11 -10.68
C ALA A 312 16.77 4.81 -10.52
N ILE A 313 16.34 3.62 -10.94
CA ILE A 313 15.04 3.05 -10.60
C ILE A 313 15.26 1.77 -9.82
N VAL A 314 14.55 1.60 -8.70
CA VAL A 314 14.69 0.46 -7.79
C VAL A 314 13.33 -0.23 -7.62
N THR A 315 13.24 -1.49 -8.06
CA THR A 315 12.01 -2.28 -7.96
C THR A 315 12.21 -3.45 -6.99
N CYS A 316 11.33 -3.57 -6.00
CA CYS A 316 11.38 -4.63 -4.98
C CYS A 316 10.00 -5.30 -4.85
N PHE A 317 9.84 -6.53 -5.32
CA PHE A 317 8.54 -7.24 -5.37
C PHE A 317 7.45 -6.41 -6.10
N PHE A 318 7.81 -5.83 -7.24
CA PHE A 318 6.96 -4.91 -8.00
C PHE A 318 6.71 -5.37 -9.44
N MET A 319 7.72 -5.90 -10.15
CA MET A 319 7.59 -6.17 -11.59
C MET A 319 6.47 -7.17 -11.93
N ASP A 320 6.15 -8.05 -11.00
CA ASP A 320 5.09 -9.05 -11.13
C ASP A 320 3.68 -8.52 -10.81
N THR A 321 3.54 -7.24 -10.47
CA THR A 321 2.24 -6.58 -10.30
C THR A 321 1.66 -6.04 -11.61
N ALA A 322 2.37 -6.14 -12.73
CA ALA A 322 1.92 -5.61 -14.01
C ALA A 322 0.90 -6.53 -14.71
N ASN A 323 -0.14 -5.95 -15.33
CA ASN A 323 -0.90 -6.66 -16.36
C ASN A 323 -0.01 -6.89 -17.60
N ASN A 324 0.75 -5.87 -18.00
CA ASN A 324 1.71 -5.94 -19.09
C ASN A 324 3.08 -5.43 -18.60
N VAL A 325 3.98 -6.36 -18.31
CA VAL A 325 5.32 -6.02 -17.81
C VAL A 325 6.15 -5.20 -18.81
N LEU A 326 5.85 -5.28 -20.11
CA LEU A 326 6.54 -4.48 -21.12
C LEU A 326 6.21 -2.99 -20.98
N ALA A 327 4.98 -2.66 -20.56
CA ALA A 327 4.63 -1.26 -20.29
C ALA A 327 5.42 -0.71 -19.10
N TYR A 328 5.67 -1.51 -18.06
CA TYR A 328 6.56 -1.10 -16.97
C TYR A 328 7.99 -0.85 -17.47
N LEU A 329 8.51 -1.74 -18.35
CA LEU A 329 9.84 -1.59 -18.94
C LEU A 329 9.93 -0.31 -19.80
N ASP A 330 8.94 -0.05 -20.66
CA ASP A 330 8.89 1.15 -21.51
C ASP A 330 8.83 2.43 -20.66
N THR A 331 7.99 2.45 -19.62
CA THR A 331 7.89 3.59 -18.69
C THR A 331 9.23 3.82 -17.98
N MET A 332 9.85 2.78 -17.43
CA MET A 332 11.15 2.90 -16.76
C MET A 332 12.23 3.38 -17.74
N TRP A 333 12.30 2.80 -18.94
CA TRP A 333 13.27 3.18 -19.97
C TRP A 333 13.14 4.67 -20.34
N SER A 334 11.92 5.15 -20.54
CA SER A 334 11.63 6.54 -20.86
C SER A 334 11.98 7.50 -19.69
N ALA A 335 11.73 7.09 -18.46
CA ALA A 335 11.95 7.91 -17.27
C ALA A 335 13.44 7.98 -16.83
N MET A 336 14.23 6.98 -17.17
CA MET A 336 15.65 6.90 -16.85
C MET A 336 16.51 7.86 -17.68
N LYS A 337 17.48 8.51 -17.05
CA LYS A 337 18.52 9.27 -17.76
C LYS A 337 19.42 8.32 -18.57
N PRO A 338 20.08 8.82 -19.63
CA PRO A 338 21.21 8.11 -20.23
C PRO A 338 22.28 7.79 -19.18
N GLY A 339 22.61 6.51 -19.01
CA GLY A 339 23.56 6.03 -18.01
C GLY A 339 22.97 5.76 -16.62
N ALA A 340 21.65 5.88 -16.45
CA ALA A 340 20.97 5.47 -15.22
C ALA A 340 21.01 3.95 -15.02
N VAL A 341 20.81 3.51 -13.77
CA VAL A 341 20.77 2.10 -13.40
C VAL A 341 19.37 1.66 -12.99
N TRP A 342 19.00 0.43 -13.36
CA TRP A 342 17.83 -0.24 -12.80
C TRP A 342 18.25 -1.42 -11.92
N ILE A 343 17.81 -1.41 -10.67
CA ILE A 343 18.07 -2.46 -9.68
C ILE A 343 16.75 -3.16 -9.36
N ASN A 344 16.67 -4.47 -9.63
CA ASN A 344 15.47 -5.27 -9.42
C ASN A 344 15.72 -6.45 -8.47
N LEU A 345 14.83 -6.65 -7.50
CA LEU A 345 14.78 -7.85 -6.65
C LEU A 345 13.34 -8.25 -6.39
N GLY A 346 12.96 -9.47 -6.79
CA GLY A 346 11.63 -10.00 -6.52
C GLY A 346 11.39 -11.33 -7.23
N PRO A 347 10.28 -12.00 -6.89
CA PRO A 347 9.80 -13.16 -7.64
C PRO A 347 9.15 -12.72 -8.97
N LEU A 348 8.59 -13.71 -9.67
CA LEU A 348 7.67 -13.50 -10.80
C LEU A 348 6.33 -14.17 -10.46
N LEU A 349 5.69 -13.72 -9.38
CA LEU A 349 4.36 -14.17 -8.99
C LEU A 349 3.33 -13.23 -9.62
N TRP A 350 3.05 -13.45 -10.91
CA TRP A 350 2.19 -12.57 -11.71
C TRP A 350 0.82 -12.36 -11.07
N HIS A 351 0.55 -11.12 -10.67
CA HIS A 351 -0.60 -10.78 -9.82
C HIS A 351 -1.95 -11.12 -10.46
N PHE A 352 -2.01 -11.00 -11.79
CA PHE A 352 -3.24 -11.19 -12.58
C PHE A 352 -3.33 -12.57 -13.24
N ASP A 353 -2.36 -13.46 -12.99
CA ASP A 353 -2.41 -14.85 -13.47
C ASP A 353 -3.65 -15.55 -12.89
N ASN A 354 -4.40 -16.23 -13.76
CA ASN A 354 -5.65 -16.93 -13.44
C ASN A 354 -6.77 -16.06 -12.85
N ILE A 355 -6.76 -14.74 -13.05
CA ILE A 355 -7.90 -13.87 -12.70
C ILE A 355 -8.82 -13.70 -13.91
N GLU A 356 -10.05 -14.22 -13.80
CA GLU A 356 -11.03 -14.13 -14.88
C GLU A 356 -11.34 -12.67 -15.25
N GLY A 357 -11.22 -12.34 -16.53
CA GLY A 357 -11.50 -11.00 -17.05
C GLY A 357 -10.30 -10.04 -17.03
N GLU A 358 -9.19 -10.40 -16.41
CA GLU A 358 -7.97 -9.59 -16.37
C GLU A 358 -6.98 -10.01 -17.47
N SER A 359 -6.28 -9.04 -18.06
CA SER A 359 -5.15 -9.33 -18.95
C SER A 359 -3.88 -9.54 -18.14
N SER A 360 -3.07 -10.54 -18.50
CA SER A 360 -1.75 -10.75 -17.89
C SER A 360 -0.77 -11.29 -18.94
N ILE A 361 0.48 -10.83 -18.88
CA ILE A 361 1.59 -11.32 -19.72
C ILE A 361 2.63 -11.94 -18.80
N GLU A 362 2.59 -13.27 -18.68
CA GLU A 362 3.43 -14.03 -17.77
C GLU A 362 4.73 -14.47 -18.45
N LEU A 363 5.80 -13.73 -18.23
CA LEU A 363 7.13 -14.12 -18.71
C LEU A 363 7.79 -15.10 -17.73
N THR A 364 8.48 -16.11 -18.26
CA THR A 364 9.47 -16.83 -17.46
C THR A 364 10.65 -15.91 -17.12
N ARG A 365 11.44 -16.27 -16.11
CA ARG A 365 12.66 -15.51 -15.76
C ARG A 365 13.62 -15.35 -16.94
N GLU A 366 13.77 -16.38 -17.78
CA GLU A 366 14.65 -16.31 -18.95
C GLU A 366 14.13 -15.30 -19.98
N GLU A 367 12.83 -15.32 -20.27
CA GLU A 367 12.18 -14.37 -21.18
C GLU A 367 12.22 -12.95 -20.65
N PHE A 368 11.97 -12.78 -19.34
CA PHE A 368 12.07 -11.49 -18.67
C PHE A 368 13.47 -10.88 -18.81
N ILE A 369 14.54 -11.66 -18.59
CA ILE A 369 15.91 -11.18 -18.79
C ILE A 369 16.19 -10.85 -20.26
N LYS A 370 15.71 -11.69 -21.20
CA LYS A 370 15.91 -11.45 -22.63
C LYS A 370 15.19 -10.19 -23.12
N VAL A 371 13.98 -9.91 -22.63
CA VAL A 371 13.22 -8.76 -23.10
C VAL A 371 13.85 -7.43 -22.67
N VAL A 372 14.47 -7.38 -21.49
CA VAL A 372 15.21 -6.19 -21.01
C VAL A 372 16.38 -5.82 -21.93
N SER A 373 16.95 -6.79 -22.66
CA SER A 373 18.06 -6.55 -23.60
C SER A 373 17.63 -6.15 -25.01
N LYS A 374 16.33 -6.16 -25.30
CA LYS A 374 15.77 -5.76 -26.59
C LYS A 374 15.33 -4.31 -26.54
#